data_AF-A0A368DFL1-F1
#
_entry.id   AF-A0A368DFL1-F1
#
_cell.length_a   1.000
_cell.length_b   1.000
_cell.length_c   1.000
_cell.angle_alpha   90.00
_cell.angle_beta   90.00
_cell.angle_gamma   90.00
#
_symmetry.space_group_name_H-M   'P 1'
#
loop_
_entity.id
_entity.type
_entity.pdbx_description
1 polymer ?
#
loop_
_entity_poly.entity_id
_entity_poly.type
_entity_poly.pdbx_seq_one_letter_code
_entity_poly.pdbx_strand_id
1 'polypeptide(L)'
;MKKILVIFLFPVFGFAQDYSFNSADISGALTAASLAVDNVAVDNATIGHSSDTDLLTVASGSLTVAGEILTSSDKKLKINISNLDHTLAKLVLLNPKKYTMNNDPEQKEKIGLLAQEVEKVFPEIVNTSDKYLSVNYQALIPILINAVNEQTKRNENLKQRIVTLKSKIK
;
A
#
# COMPACT_ATOMS: atom_id res chain seq x y z
N MET A 1 13.89 79.42 16.23
CA MET A 1 13.88 78.40 15.16
C MET A 1 13.57 77.04 15.76
N LYS A 2 12.75 76.24 15.04
CA LYS A 2 12.54 74.78 15.17
C LYS A 2 11.77 74.26 16.39
N LYS A 3 10.45 74.08 16.22
CA LYS A 3 9.71 72.99 16.87
C LYS A 3 10.18 71.69 16.23
N ILE A 4 10.68 70.75 17.03
CA ILE A 4 10.91 69.38 16.56
C ILE A 4 10.20 68.44 17.53
N LEU A 5 9.07 67.95 17.03
CA LEU A 5 8.40 66.73 17.44
C LEU A 5 9.37 65.55 17.22
N VAL A 6 9.63 64.72 18.24
CA VAL A 6 10.21 63.40 17.98
C VAL A 6 9.38 62.35 18.70
N ILE A 7 8.81 61.48 17.88
CA ILE A 7 7.88 60.40 18.17
C ILE A 7 8.61 59.25 18.88
N PHE A 8 7.94 58.68 19.88
CA PHE A 8 8.37 57.48 20.61
C PHE A 8 8.38 56.23 19.72
N LEU A 9 9.43 55.42 19.82
CA LEU A 9 9.47 54.04 19.32
C LEU A 9 9.96 53.12 20.45
N PHE A 10 9.05 52.37 21.07
CA PHE A 10 9.39 51.05 21.62
C PHE A 10 9.42 50.12 20.41
N PRO A 11 10.48 49.34 20.16
CA PRO A 11 10.35 47.87 20.37
C PRO A 11 11.73 47.13 20.39
N VAL A 12 11.95 45.83 20.52
CA VAL A 12 11.23 44.56 20.69
C VAL A 12 12.09 43.75 21.67
N PHE A 13 11.51 43.08 22.66
CA PHE A 13 12.24 42.06 23.44
C PHE A 13 12.48 40.82 22.58
N GLY A 14 13.73 40.40 22.41
CA GLY A 14 14.07 39.16 21.72
C GLY A 14 15.18 38.41 22.44
N PHE A 15 14.83 37.30 23.10
CA PHE A 15 15.79 36.28 23.53
C PHE A 15 15.28 34.92 23.05
N ALA A 16 16.04 34.26 22.18
CA ALA A 16 15.92 32.84 21.85
C ALA A 16 17.35 32.30 21.63
N GLN A 17 17.83 31.21 22.25
CA GLN A 17 17.36 29.84 22.59
C GLN A 17 17.52 28.81 21.45
N ASP A 18 18.06 27.62 21.81
CA ASP A 18 18.63 26.57 20.94
C ASP A 18 17.64 25.86 19.98
N TYR A 19 18.17 25.24 18.90
CA TYR A 19 17.42 24.37 17.98
C TYR A 19 18.10 22.97 17.86
N SER A 20 17.54 21.94 18.50
CA SER A 20 17.86 20.52 18.26
C SER A 20 16.72 19.93 17.44
N PHE A 21 17.08 19.31 16.35
CA PHE A 21 16.14 18.91 15.32
C PHE A 21 16.18 17.38 15.22
N ASN A 22 15.20 16.72 14.56
CA ASN A 22 15.03 15.24 14.46
C ASN A 22 15.06 14.55 13.03
N SER A 23 15.49 15.18 11.90
CA SER A 23 15.97 14.58 10.60
C SER A 23 16.39 15.57 9.44
N ALA A 24 17.63 15.91 9.03
CA ALA A 24 17.89 17.10 8.12
C ALA A 24 17.47 17.00 6.64
N ASP A 25 16.47 17.80 6.19
CA ASP A 25 15.79 17.68 4.87
C ASP A 25 15.62 18.92 3.93
N ILE A 26 15.79 18.78 2.60
CA ILE A 26 16.69 19.53 1.68
C ILE A 26 16.10 20.15 0.36
N SER A 27 15.71 21.47 0.31
CA SER A 27 14.87 22.15 -0.76
C SER A 27 15.61 22.59 -2.04
N GLY A 28 16.50 21.71 -2.47
CA GLY A 28 17.61 21.88 -3.39
C GLY A 28 18.64 20.93 -2.82
N ALA A 29 19.73 21.51 -2.32
CA ALA A 29 20.19 21.11 -0.99
C ALA A 29 19.29 21.82 0.11
N LEU A 30 19.04 21.33 1.35
CA LEU A 30 18.68 22.11 2.59
C LEU A 30 19.96 22.37 3.29
N THR A 31 19.89 23.49 3.97
CA THR A 31 20.88 24.03 4.86
C THR A 31 20.17 24.28 6.20
N ALA A 32 20.15 23.29 7.10
CA ALA A 32 19.72 23.41 8.51
C ALA A 32 20.80 22.79 9.41
N ALA A 33 20.98 23.30 10.64
CA ALA A 33 22.14 22.94 11.46
C ALA A 33 22.15 21.49 12.00
N SER A 34 20.98 20.90 12.24
CA SER A 34 20.78 19.45 12.41
C SER A 34 19.33 19.17 12.09
N LEU A 35 18.95 17.89 11.98
CA LEU A 35 17.64 17.26 12.18
C LEU A 35 18.08 15.77 12.43
N ALA A 36 17.84 15.27 13.65
CA ALA A 36 18.19 14.00 14.31
C ALA A 36 17.20 12.83 14.06
N VAL A 37 17.48 12.17 12.95
CA VAL A 37 16.70 11.17 12.21
C VAL A 37 16.50 9.78 12.83
N ASP A 38 16.75 9.50 14.11
CA ASP A 38 17.06 8.10 14.51
C ASP A 38 18.02 7.43 13.50
N ASN A 39 17.80 6.18 13.10
CA ASN A 39 18.67 5.43 12.20
C ASN A 39 18.22 5.41 10.73
N VAL A 40 17.47 6.39 10.23
CA VAL A 40 16.97 6.36 8.83
C VAL A 40 18.03 6.81 7.81
N ALA A 41 18.23 6.01 6.76
CA ALA A 41 19.11 6.28 5.62
C ALA A 41 18.29 6.48 4.34
N VAL A 42 18.55 7.52 3.56
CA VAL A 42 17.85 7.84 2.30
C VAL A 42 18.86 8.30 1.26
N ASP A 43 18.75 7.80 0.04
CA ASP A 43 19.49 8.31 -1.12
C ASP A 43 18.58 8.45 -2.35
N ASN A 44 19.18 8.59 -3.55
CA ASN A 44 18.41 8.78 -4.78
C ASN A 44 17.59 7.55 -5.21
N ALA A 45 17.89 6.38 -4.65
CA ALA A 45 17.32 5.09 -5.05
C ALA A 45 16.84 4.24 -3.88
N THR A 46 17.21 4.53 -2.63
CA THR A 46 16.94 3.69 -1.45
C THR A 46 16.50 4.50 -0.24
N ILE A 47 15.69 3.87 0.62
CA ILE A 47 15.21 4.38 1.91
C ILE A 47 15.26 3.21 2.89
N GLY A 48 15.91 3.35 4.05
CA GLY A 48 16.02 2.25 5.01
C GLY A 48 16.51 2.67 6.39
N HIS A 49 16.94 1.68 7.17
CA HIS A 49 17.56 1.87 8.48
C HIS A 49 19.09 1.80 8.33
N SER A 50 19.87 2.29 9.28
CA SER A 50 21.33 2.32 9.17
C SER A 50 21.96 0.92 9.21
N SER A 51 21.20 -0.09 9.62
CA SER A 51 21.58 -1.50 9.59
C SER A 51 21.10 -2.23 8.33
N ASP A 52 20.26 -1.59 7.53
CA ASP A 52 19.58 -2.12 6.34
C ASP A 52 19.13 -0.95 5.46
N THR A 53 20.06 -0.42 4.66
CA THR A 53 19.89 0.83 3.92
C THR A 53 18.99 0.67 2.69
N ASP A 54 18.87 -0.54 2.17
CA ASP A 54 18.05 -0.90 1.01
C ASP A 54 16.71 -1.54 1.40
N LEU A 55 16.29 -1.42 2.66
CA LEU A 55 14.98 -1.86 3.14
C LEU A 55 13.85 -1.45 2.19
N LEU A 56 13.91 -0.25 1.62
CA LEU A 56 13.12 0.17 0.48
C LEU A 56 14.05 0.60 -0.66
N THR A 57 13.76 0.18 -1.89
CA THR A 57 14.42 0.68 -3.10
C THR A 57 13.37 1.28 -4.02
N VAL A 58 13.53 2.55 -4.38
CA VAL A 58 12.70 3.29 -5.35
C VAL A 58 13.49 3.46 -6.63
N ALA A 59 13.23 2.62 -7.63
CA ALA A 59 13.93 2.67 -8.90
C ALA A 59 13.00 2.28 -10.05
N SER A 60 13.16 2.93 -11.20
CA SER A 60 12.48 2.56 -12.45
C SER A 60 10.96 2.42 -12.30
N GLY A 61 10.33 3.34 -11.56
CA GLY A 61 8.87 3.30 -11.32
C GLY A 61 8.40 2.16 -10.42
N SER A 62 9.30 1.54 -9.65
CA SER A 62 9.02 0.43 -8.74
C SER A 62 9.48 0.76 -7.32
N LEU A 63 8.74 0.25 -6.33
CA LEU A 63 9.13 0.21 -4.93
C LEU A 63 9.40 -1.26 -4.56
N THR A 64 10.63 -1.57 -4.19
CA THR A 64 11.04 -2.88 -3.66
C THR A 64 11.20 -2.76 -2.16
N VAL A 65 10.79 -3.78 -1.40
CA VAL A 65 11.00 -3.86 0.05
C VAL A 65 11.92 -5.02 0.38
N ALA A 66 13.11 -4.76 0.93
CA ALA A 66 14.08 -5.77 1.38
C ALA A 66 13.75 -6.24 2.81
N GLY A 67 12.51 -6.64 3.05
CA GLY A 67 12.03 -7.06 4.37
C GLY A 67 10.58 -7.53 4.36
N GLU A 68 9.98 -7.66 5.54
CA GLU A 68 8.59 -8.05 5.70
C GLU A 68 7.66 -6.84 5.81
N ILE A 69 6.52 -6.90 5.11
CA ILE A 69 5.43 -5.92 5.27
C ILE A 69 4.37 -6.52 6.20
N LEU A 70 4.38 -6.09 7.45
CA LEU A 70 3.36 -6.47 8.43
C LEU A 70 2.18 -5.51 8.37
N THR A 71 0.98 -6.03 8.10
CA THR A 71 -0.26 -5.24 8.09
C THR A 71 -1.08 -5.54 9.35
N SER A 72 -1.45 -4.48 10.09
CA SER A 72 -2.25 -4.64 11.30
C SER A 72 -3.62 -5.25 10.97
N SER A 73 -3.95 -6.35 11.65
CA SER A 73 -5.17 -7.12 11.36
C SER A 73 -5.94 -7.55 12.62
N ASP A 74 -5.57 -7.02 13.78
CA ASP A 74 -6.16 -7.33 15.09
C ASP A 74 -7.68 -7.11 15.13
N LYS A 75 -8.41 -7.99 15.82
CA LYS A 75 -9.86 -7.91 16.00
C LYS A 75 -10.30 -6.59 16.65
N LYS A 76 -9.50 -6.02 17.56
CA LYS A 76 -9.80 -4.75 18.25
C LYS A 76 -9.81 -3.55 17.31
N LEU A 77 -9.15 -3.66 16.15
CA LEU A 77 -9.10 -2.63 15.12
C LEU A 77 -10.24 -2.76 14.09
N LYS A 78 -11.11 -3.77 14.23
CA LYS A 78 -12.14 -4.12 13.25
C LYS A 78 -13.52 -4.15 13.89
N ILE A 79 -14.50 -3.56 13.21
CA ILE A 79 -15.92 -3.61 13.56
C ILE A 79 -16.73 -4.18 12.40
N ASN A 80 -17.97 -4.61 12.65
CA ASN A 80 -18.88 -5.17 11.62
C ASN A 80 -18.27 -6.36 10.84
N ILE A 81 -17.66 -7.30 11.56
CA ILE A 81 -17.00 -8.48 10.96
C ILE A 81 -18.06 -9.49 10.51
N SER A 82 -18.14 -9.73 9.20
CA SER A 82 -18.94 -10.78 8.58
C SER A 82 -18.08 -11.74 7.76
N ASN A 83 -18.59 -12.94 7.51
CA ASN A 83 -17.95 -13.86 6.57
C ASN A 83 -18.02 -13.32 5.14
N LEU A 84 -17.08 -13.73 4.30
CA LEU A 84 -17.18 -13.51 2.86
C LEU A 84 -18.22 -14.47 2.27
N ASP A 85 -19.06 -13.94 1.39
CA ASP A 85 -20.06 -14.71 0.64
C ASP A 85 -19.38 -15.59 -0.44
N HIS A 86 -20.10 -15.92 -1.53
CA HIS A 86 -19.60 -16.72 -2.64
C HIS A 86 -18.52 -16.00 -3.46
N THR A 87 -17.27 -16.06 -3.01
CA THR A 87 -16.13 -15.43 -3.69
C THR A 87 -15.64 -16.25 -4.88
N LEU A 88 -15.78 -17.59 -4.85
CA LEU A 88 -15.32 -18.43 -5.96
C LEU A 88 -16.06 -18.12 -7.27
N ALA A 89 -17.39 -17.96 -7.21
CA ALA A 89 -18.20 -17.66 -8.40
C ALA A 89 -17.82 -16.32 -9.04
N LYS A 90 -17.49 -15.33 -8.20
CA LYS A 90 -17.00 -14.02 -8.61
C LYS A 90 -15.59 -14.08 -9.19
N LEU A 91 -14.68 -14.79 -8.51
CA LEU A 91 -13.27 -14.91 -8.91
C LEU A 91 -13.10 -15.52 -10.30
N VAL A 92 -13.93 -16.50 -10.68
CA VAL A 92 -13.89 -17.15 -12.00
C VAL A 92 -14.25 -16.18 -13.15
N LEU A 93 -14.88 -15.04 -12.85
CA LEU A 93 -15.17 -14.00 -13.85
C LEU A 93 -13.95 -13.13 -14.17
N LEU A 94 -12.93 -13.13 -13.30
CA LEU A 94 -11.71 -12.36 -13.51
C LEU A 94 -10.79 -13.09 -14.48
N ASN A 95 -10.23 -12.33 -15.44
CA ASN A 95 -9.33 -12.86 -16.43
C ASN A 95 -7.92 -12.27 -16.25
N PRO A 96 -6.94 -13.04 -15.74
CA PRO A 96 -5.56 -12.60 -15.73
C PRO A 96 -5.09 -12.23 -17.14
N LYS A 97 -4.46 -11.07 -17.27
CA LYS A 97 -3.96 -10.55 -18.55
C LYS A 97 -2.44 -10.43 -18.51
N LYS A 98 -1.83 -10.59 -19.67
CA LYS A 98 -0.47 -10.12 -19.96
C LYS A 98 -0.58 -8.73 -20.60
N TYR A 99 0.26 -7.80 -20.18
CA TYR A 99 0.27 -6.44 -20.70
C TYR A 99 1.68 -5.83 -20.60
N THR A 100 1.95 -4.81 -21.40
CA THR A 100 3.08 -3.90 -21.21
C THR A 100 2.54 -2.54 -20.79
N MET A 101 3.33 -1.77 -20.05
CA MET A 101 2.95 -0.41 -19.70
C MET A 101 3.31 0.53 -20.86
N ASN A 102 2.40 1.43 -21.23
CA ASN A 102 2.61 2.36 -22.35
C ASN A 102 3.90 3.20 -22.21
N ASN A 103 4.28 3.54 -20.98
CA ASN A 103 5.44 4.39 -20.68
C ASN A 103 6.63 3.61 -20.09
N ASP A 104 6.65 2.28 -20.23
CA ASP A 104 7.79 1.46 -19.79
C ASP A 104 8.85 1.40 -20.91
N PRO A 105 10.05 1.98 -20.72
CA PRO A 105 11.08 1.99 -21.75
C PRO A 105 11.59 0.59 -22.08
N GLU A 106 11.45 -0.38 -21.17
CA GLU A 106 11.89 -1.76 -21.38
C GLU A 106 10.81 -2.63 -22.03
N GLN A 107 9.58 -2.12 -22.18
CA GLN A 107 8.41 -2.86 -22.71
C GLN A 107 8.27 -4.27 -22.12
N LYS A 108 8.60 -4.43 -20.83
CA LYS A 108 8.57 -5.73 -20.17
C LYS A 108 7.13 -6.20 -20.04
N GLU A 109 6.88 -7.45 -20.44
CA GLU A 109 5.58 -8.10 -20.26
C GLU A 109 5.34 -8.34 -18.76
N LYS A 110 4.19 -7.88 -18.28
CA LYS A 110 3.72 -8.03 -16.89
C LYS A 110 2.43 -8.83 -16.89
N ILE A 111 2.19 -9.57 -15.81
CA ILE A 111 0.92 -10.29 -15.59
C ILE A 111 0.16 -9.57 -14.49
N GLY A 112 -1.15 -9.39 -14.69
CA GLY A 112 -2.00 -8.79 -13.68
C GLY A 112 -3.47 -8.83 -14.06
N LEU A 113 -4.24 -7.92 -13.46
CA LEU A 113 -5.68 -7.77 -13.69
C LEU A 113 -5.97 -6.36 -14.21
N LEU A 114 -7.01 -6.23 -15.03
CA LEU A 114 -7.56 -4.94 -15.40
C LEU A 114 -8.45 -4.42 -14.27
N ALA A 115 -8.15 -3.24 -13.75
CA ALA A 115 -8.89 -2.66 -12.64
C ALA A 115 -10.39 -2.52 -12.95
N GLN A 116 -10.76 -2.25 -14.21
CA GLN A 116 -12.15 -2.15 -14.68
C GLN A 116 -12.89 -3.50 -14.67
N GLU A 117 -12.17 -4.61 -14.87
CA GLU A 117 -12.77 -5.95 -14.74
C GLU A 117 -12.95 -6.30 -13.26
N VAL A 118 -11.95 -5.95 -12.42
CA VAL A 118 -12.02 -6.16 -10.97
C VAL A 118 -13.15 -5.34 -10.35
N GLU A 119 -13.31 -4.08 -10.73
CA GLU A 119 -14.33 -3.18 -10.18
C GLU A 119 -15.76 -3.72 -10.34
N LYS A 120 -16.04 -4.41 -11.45
CA LYS A 120 -17.37 -5.02 -11.71
C LYS A 120 -17.69 -6.17 -10.76
N VAL A 121 -16.68 -6.78 -10.16
CA VAL A 121 -16.80 -8.04 -9.40
C VAL A 121 -16.52 -7.83 -7.91
N PHE A 122 -15.47 -7.08 -7.60
CA PHE A 122 -14.98 -6.70 -6.28
C PHE A 122 -14.67 -5.18 -6.25
N PRO A 123 -15.69 -4.31 -6.33
CA PRO A 123 -15.49 -2.86 -6.27
C PRO A 123 -14.77 -2.40 -5.00
N GLU A 124 -14.92 -3.13 -3.90
CA GLU A 124 -14.33 -2.83 -2.59
C GLU A 124 -12.79 -2.88 -2.55
N ILE A 125 -12.15 -3.49 -3.55
CA ILE A 125 -10.69 -3.56 -3.66
C ILE A 125 -10.12 -2.66 -4.76
N VAL A 126 -10.95 -1.83 -5.40
CA VAL A 126 -10.54 -0.90 -6.45
C VAL A 126 -10.63 0.53 -5.93
N ASN A 127 -9.53 1.28 -6.07
CA ASN A 127 -9.47 2.68 -5.73
C ASN A 127 -9.37 3.53 -7.00
N THR A 128 -10.11 4.64 -7.02
CA THR A 128 -10.03 5.65 -8.08
C THR A 128 -9.17 6.81 -7.60
N SER A 129 -8.12 7.16 -8.34
CA SER A 129 -7.31 8.36 -8.12
C SER A 129 -7.19 9.13 -9.43
N ASP A 130 -7.62 10.39 -9.41
CA ASP A 130 -7.74 11.25 -10.60
C ASP A 130 -8.53 10.60 -11.75
N LYS A 131 -7.83 10.09 -12.76
CA LYS A 131 -8.38 9.43 -13.96
C LYS A 131 -8.01 7.94 -14.05
N TYR A 132 -7.32 7.41 -13.05
CA TYR A 132 -6.79 6.04 -13.07
C TYR A 132 -7.41 5.21 -11.96
N LEU A 133 -7.68 3.95 -12.28
CA LEU A 133 -8.11 2.92 -11.33
C LEU A 133 -6.89 2.11 -10.88
N SER A 134 -6.84 1.79 -9.59
CA SER A 134 -5.80 0.96 -8.97
C SER A 134 -6.45 -0.18 -8.18
N VAL A 135 -5.78 -1.33 -8.10
CA VAL A 135 -6.29 -2.53 -7.41
C VAL A 135 -5.46 -2.80 -6.15
N ASN A 136 -6.12 -2.99 -5.02
CA ASN A 136 -5.50 -3.51 -3.80
C ASN A 136 -5.30 -5.02 -3.92
N TYR A 137 -4.16 -5.43 -4.49
CA TYR A 137 -3.82 -6.85 -4.67
C TYR A 137 -3.69 -7.62 -3.34
N GLN A 138 -3.39 -6.97 -2.20
CA GLN A 138 -3.32 -7.65 -0.90
C GLN A 138 -4.69 -8.16 -0.46
N ALA A 139 -5.77 -7.47 -0.82
CA ALA A 139 -7.13 -7.88 -0.49
C ALA A 139 -7.62 -9.10 -1.29
N LEU A 140 -6.93 -9.48 -2.38
CA LEU A 140 -7.24 -10.73 -3.10
C LEU A 140 -6.88 -11.97 -2.28
N ILE A 141 -5.91 -11.89 -1.36
CA ILE A 141 -5.48 -13.03 -0.55
C ILE A 141 -6.63 -13.65 0.26
N PRO A 142 -7.38 -12.91 1.11
CA PRO A 142 -8.52 -13.48 1.83
C PRO A 142 -9.66 -13.94 0.91
N ILE A 143 -9.86 -13.28 -0.24
CA ILE A 143 -10.86 -13.69 -1.26
C ILE A 143 -10.49 -15.06 -1.83
N LEU A 144 -9.21 -15.27 -2.16
CA LEU A 144 -8.67 -16.54 -2.66
C LEU A 144 -8.75 -17.64 -1.60
N ILE A 145 -8.41 -17.34 -0.34
CA ILE A 145 -8.56 -18.30 0.78
C ILE A 145 -10.00 -18.78 0.89
N ASN A 146 -10.97 -17.85 0.86
CA ASN A 146 -12.39 -18.21 0.90
C ASN A 146 -12.81 -19.04 -0.31
N ALA A 147 -12.32 -18.72 -1.51
CA ALA A 147 -12.61 -19.48 -2.73
C ALA A 147 -12.04 -20.91 -2.68
N VAL A 148 -10.85 -21.11 -2.12
CA VAL A 148 -10.26 -22.44 -1.88
C VAL A 148 -11.07 -23.23 -0.85
N ASN A 149 -11.53 -22.59 0.22
CA ASN A 149 -12.40 -23.21 1.22
C ASN A 149 -13.74 -23.64 0.60
N GLU A 150 -14.35 -22.80 -0.23
CA GLU A 150 -15.55 -23.15 -0.99
C GLU A 150 -15.30 -24.36 -1.90
N GLN A 151 -14.20 -24.35 -2.65
CA GLN A 151 -13.87 -25.45 -3.55
C GLN A 151 -13.60 -26.76 -2.79
N THR A 152 -12.97 -26.69 -1.62
CA THR A 152 -12.74 -27.85 -0.75
C THR A 152 -14.05 -28.45 -0.28
N LYS A 153 -14.99 -27.62 0.19
CA LYS A 153 -16.35 -28.06 0.58
C LYS A 153 -17.09 -28.72 -0.60
N ARG A 154 -16.99 -28.16 -1.80
CA ARG A 154 -17.58 -28.75 -3.02
C ARG A 154 -16.97 -30.13 -3.31
N ASN A 155 -15.65 -30.27 -3.21
CA ASN A 155 -14.97 -31.55 -3.42
C ASN A 155 -15.36 -32.61 -2.39
N GLU A 156 -15.47 -32.25 -1.11
CA GLU A 156 -15.93 -33.16 -0.06
C GLU A 156 -17.37 -33.61 -0.32
N ASN A 157 -18.26 -32.68 -0.68
CA ASN A 157 -19.63 -33.01 -1.05
C ASN A 157 -19.69 -33.96 -2.25
N LEU A 158 -18.90 -33.71 -3.30
CA LEU A 158 -18.81 -34.59 -4.46
C LEU A 158 -18.30 -35.99 -4.09
N LYS A 159 -17.27 -36.09 -3.25
CA LYS A 159 -16.74 -37.39 -2.77
C LYS A 159 -17.81 -38.15 -1.98
N GLN A 160 -18.53 -37.49 -1.08
CA GLN A 160 -19.62 -38.11 -0.33
C GLN A 160 -20.72 -38.61 -1.27
N ARG A 161 -21.12 -37.81 -2.25
CA ARG A 161 -22.10 -38.22 -3.27
C ARG A 161 -21.62 -39.45 -4.05
N ILE A 162 -20.35 -39.52 -4.42
CA ILE A 162 -19.77 -40.70 -5.09
C ILE A 162 -19.86 -41.93 -4.19
N VAL A 163 -19.54 -41.83 -2.90
CA VAL A 163 -19.66 -42.94 -1.94
C VAL A 163 -21.11 -43.41 -1.83
N THR A 164 -22.05 -42.49 -1.63
CA THR A 164 -23.48 -42.80 -1.53
C THR A 164 -24.04 -43.42 -2.82
N LEU A 165 -23.58 -42.97 -3.99
CA LEU A 165 -24.02 -43.55 -5.26
C LEU A 165 -23.43 -44.96 -5.44
N LYS A 166 -22.15 -45.17 -5.10
CA LYS A 166 -21.53 -46.50 -5.14
C LYS A 166 -22.22 -47.50 -4.22
N SER A 167 -22.67 -47.08 -3.04
CA SER A 167 -23.42 -47.95 -2.12
C SER A 167 -24.83 -48.29 -2.59
N LYS A 168 -25.38 -47.57 -3.58
CA LYS A 168 -26.69 -47.85 -4.18
C LYS A 168 -26.63 -48.76 -5.41
N ILE A 169 -25.45 -48.95 -5.98
CA ILE A 169 -25.21 -49.79 -7.18
C ILE A 169 -24.76 -51.20 -6.79
N LYS A 170 -24.30 -51.39 -5.54
CA LYS A 170 -23.92 -52.68 -4.96
C LYS A 170 -25.07 -53.26 -4.15
#